data_AF-A0A9D3LNZ9-F1
#
_entry.id   AF-A0A9D3LNZ9-F1
#
_cell.length_a   1.000
_cell.length_b   1.000
_cell.length_c   1.000
_cell.angle_alpha   90.00
_cell.angle_beta   90.00
_cell.angle_gamma   90.00
#
_symmetry.space_group_name_H-M   'P 1'
#
loop_
_entity.id
_entity.type
_entity.pdbx_description
1 polymer ?
#
loop_
_entity_poly.entity_id
_entity_poly.type
_entity_poly.pdbx_seq_one_letter_code
_entity_poly.pdbx_strand_id
1 'polypeptide(L)'
;MYNLSDKGTPKELQVFKGQMEVQDSRLSAMMSFLSSVPRATQLLDREPGPVLLVNSLEQQLNRYLKQVLRHTFRNDRRDPELTFFDQMNQPMMMYRVKPAAFDLFLGGCITVYIAVIYFAIQNFGHVYTKLTKMALRPKQQ
;
A
#
# COMPACT_ATOMS: atom_id res chain seq x y z
N MET A 1 -29.46 -0.47 -36.34
CA MET A 1 -28.19 -0.96 -36.90
C MET A 1 -28.46 -1.45 -38.31
N TYR A 2 -27.66 -1.02 -39.29
CA TYR A 2 -27.77 -1.56 -40.65
C TYR A 2 -27.38 -3.03 -40.63
N ASN A 3 -28.20 -3.89 -41.24
CA ASN A 3 -27.92 -5.30 -41.38
C ASN A 3 -26.84 -5.45 -42.47
N LEU A 4 -25.57 -5.48 -42.06
CA LEU A 4 -24.41 -5.70 -42.94
C LEU A 4 -24.22 -7.18 -43.31
N SER A 5 -25.23 -8.03 -43.09
CA SER A 5 -25.19 -9.44 -43.50
C SER A 5 -25.28 -9.53 -45.03
N ASP A 6 -24.10 -9.56 -45.67
CA ASP A 6 -23.62 -10.17 -46.93
C ASP A 6 -24.53 -10.28 -48.18
N LYS A 7 -25.83 -9.96 -48.13
CA LYS A 7 -26.81 -10.21 -49.19
C LYS A 7 -27.29 -8.95 -49.92
N GLY A 8 -26.70 -7.79 -49.66
CA GLY A 8 -27.13 -6.56 -50.36
C GLY A 8 -26.29 -5.31 -50.15
N THR A 9 -25.15 -5.40 -49.47
CA THR A 9 -24.27 -4.25 -49.25
C THR A 9 -23.13 -4.26 -50.26
N PRO A 10 -22.91 -3.18 -51.03
CA PRO A 10 -21.72 -3.09 -51.88
C PRO A 10 -20.49 -3.23 -50.99
N LYS A 11 -19.50 -4.04 -51.41
CA LYS A 11 -18.24 -4.31 -50.69
C LYS A 11 -17.45 -3.04 -50.33
N GLU A 12 -17.86 -1.90 -50.86
CA GLU A 12 -17.24 -0.59 -50.72
C GLU A 12 -18.17 0.45 -50.06
N LEU A 13 -19.17 0.01 -49.28
CA LEU A 13 -19.94 0.92 -48.43
C LEU A 13 -19.02 1.45 -47.32
N GLN A 14 -18.28 2.50 -47.63
CA GLN A 14 -17.50 3.28 -46.68
C GLN A 14 -18.49 4.10 -45.83
N VAL A 15 -19.06 3.45 -44.81
CA VAL A 15 -20.05 4.02 -43.86
C VAL A 15 -19.46 5.20 -43.09
N PHE A 16 -18.13 5.22 -42.95
CA PHE A 16 -17.38 6.21 -42.18
C PHE A 16 -16.41 6.95 -43.12
N LYS A 17 -16.82 8.09 -43.69
CA LYS A 17 -15.95 8.99 -44.47
C LYS A 17 -15.88 10.38 -43.85
N GLY A 18 -14.78 11.09 -44.10
CA GLY A 18 -14.60 12.50 -43.72
C GLY A 18 -14.58 12.68 -42.21
N GLN A 19 -15.52 13.45 -41.67
CA GLN A 19 -15.56 13.75 -40.23
C GLN A 19 -15.93 12.56 -39.34
N MET A 20 -16.46 11.47 -39.91
CA MET A 20 -16.77 10.22 -39.20
C MET A 20 -15.70 9.13 -39.38
N GLU A 21 -14.59 9.44 -40.06
CA GLU A 21 -13.49 8.50 -40.25
C GLU A 21 -12.90 8.03 -38.92
N VAL A 22 -12.57 6.73 -38.87
CA VAL A 22 -11.97 6.12 -37.68
C VAL A 22 -10.52 6.59 -37.56
N GLN A 23 -10.17 7.16 -36.41
CA GLN A 23 -8.82 7.63 -36.13
C GLN A 23 -8.00 6.54 -35.44
N ASP A 24 -7.09 5.90 -36.17
CA ASP A 24 -6.21 4.84 -35.65
C ASP A 24 -5.34 5.28 -34.48
N SER A 25 -4.89 6.55 -34.49
CA SER A 25 -4.11 7.12 -33.39
C SER A 25 -4.89 7.18 -32.08
N ARG A 26 -6.19 7.53 -32.15
CA ARG A 26 -7.07 7.54 -30.97
C ARG A 26 -7.36 6.13 -30.48
N LEU A 27 -7.58 5.17 -31.39
CA LEU A 27 -7.76 3.78 -31.01
C LEU A 27 -6.52 3.22 -30.31
N SER A 28 -5.34 3.49 -30.86
CA SER A 28 -4.06 3.06 -30.28
C SER A 28 -3.83 3.67 -28.89
N ALA A 29 -4.09 4.97 -28.74
CA ALA A 29 -3.99 5.64 -27.45
C ALA A 29 -4.98 5.09 -26.41
N MET A 30 -6.23 4.82 -26.83
CA MET A 30 -7.24 4.24 -25.94
C MET A 30 -6.90 2.81 -25.56
N MET A 31 -6.35 2.02 -26.50
CA MET A 31 -5.86 0.66 -26.25
C MET A 31 -4.71 0.67 -25.22
N SER A 32 -3.76 1.59 -25.37
CA SER A 32 -2.63 1.77 -24.45
C SER A 32 -3.10 2.24 -23.07
N PHE A 33 -4.06 3.16 -23.01
CA PHE A 33 -4.66 3.59 -21.75
C PHE A 33 -5.38 2.43 -21.04
N LEU A 34 -6.18 1.65 -21.76
CA LEU A 34 -6.90 0.49 -21.23
C LEU A 34 -5.99 -0.69 -20.82
N SER A 35 -4.76 -0.76 -21.33
CA SER A 35 -3.78 -1.78 -20.94
C SER A 35 -2.84 -1.34 -19.83
N SER A 36 -2.85 -0.05 -19.46
CA SER A 36 -1.97 0.51 -18.42
C SER A 36 -2.35 0.11 -16.99
N VAL A 37 -3.60 -0.32 -16.76
CA VAL A 37 -4.15 -0.65 -15.44
C VAL A 37 -4.62 -2.11 -15.41
N PRO A 38 -4.41 -2.85 -14.29
CA PRO A 38 -4.90 -4.21 -14.14
C PRO A 38 -6.43 -4.31 -14.29
N ARG A 39 -6.90 -5.35 -14.99
CA ARG A 39 -8.32 -5.54 -15.36
C ARG A 39 -9.09 -6.53 -14.48
N ALA A 40 -8.56 -6.88 -13.31
CA ALA A 40 -9.29 -7.79 -12.41
C ALA A 40 -10.59 -7.11 -11.96
N THR A 41 -11.73 -7.74 -12.27
CA THR A 41 -13.07 -7.20 -11.99
C THR A 41 -13.33 -6.93 -10.52
N GLN A 42 -12.64 -7.66 -9.63
CA GLN A 42 -12.68 -7.47 -8.18
C GLN A 42 -12.01 -6.17 -7.71
N LEU A 43 -11.02 -5.67 -8.46
CA LEU A 43 -10.25 -4.47 -8.12
C LEU A 43 -10.87 -3.19 -8.69
N LEU A 44 -11.79 -3.31 -9.65
CA LEU A 44 -12.39 -2.18 -10.38
C LEU A 44 -13.18 -1.21 -9.49
N ASP A 45 -13.66 -1.67 -8.34
CA ASP A 45 -14.47 -0.87 -7.40
C ASP A 45 -13.74 -0.54 -6.09
N ARG A 46 -12.55 -1.12 -5.87
CA ARG A 46 -11.83 -1.01 -4.60
C ARG A 46 -10.58 -0.16 -4.68
N GLU A 47 -9.84 -0.30 -5.77
CA GLU A 47 -8.58 0.41 -5.95
C GLU A 47 -8.81 1.77 -6.63
N PRO A 48 -8.16 2.86 -6.17
CA PRO A 48 -8.37 4.19 -6.73
C PRO A 48 -7.95 4.30 -8.21
N GLY A 49 -6.95 3.51 -8.64
CA GLY A 49 -6.47 3.49 -10.03
C GLY A 49 -7.52 2.99 -11.03
N PRO A 50 -8.05 1.76 -10.87
CA PRO A 50 -9.15 1.24 -11.69
C PRO A 50 -10.42 2.09 -11.65
N VAL A 51 -10.78 2.68 -10.50
CA VAL A 51 -11.93 3.59 -10.40
C VAL A 51 -11.73 4.84 -11.25
N LEU A 52 -10.53 5.44 -11.23
CA LEU A 52 -10.19 6.60 -12.06
C LEU A 52 -10.28 6.27 -13.56
N LEU A 53 -9.85 5.07 -13.96
CA LEU A 53 -9.97 4.61 -15.34
C LEU A 53 -11.44 4.57 -15.80
N VAL A 54 -12.32 3.97 -14.99
CA VAL A 54 -13.76 3.87 -15.31
C VAL A 54 -14.38 5.27 -15.41
N ASN A 55 -14.06 6.18 -14.48
CA ASN A 55 -14.58 7.54 -14.50
C ASN A 55 -14.09 8.33 -15.72
N SER A 56 -12.81 8.17 -16.10
CA SER A 56 -12.26 8.79 -17.30
C SER A 56 -12.96 8.28 -18.56
N LEU A 57 -13.24 6.97 -18.62
CA LEU A 57 -13.93 6.35 -19.74
C LEU A 57 -15.39 6.79 -19.85
N GLU A 58 -16.09 6.87 -18.72
CA GLU A 58 -17.43 7.45 -18.64
C GLU A 58 -17.45 8.89 -19.17
N GLN A 59 -16.50 9.73 -18.74
CA GLN A 59 -16.38 11.11 -19.20
C GLN A 59 -16.11 11.20 -20.71
N GLN A 60 -15.24 10.34 -21.27
CA GLN A 60 -14.98 10.31 -22.70
C GLN A 60 -16.22 9.88 -23.48
N LEU A 61 -16.90 8.82 -23.06
CA LEU A 61 -18.10 8.32 -23.72
C LEU A 61 -19.25 9.32 -23.66
N ASN A 62 -19.42 10.03 -22.54
CA ASN A 62 -20.49 11.01 -22.34
C ASN A 62 -20.38 12.22 -23.30
N ARG A 63 -19.19 12.45 -23.90
CA ARG A 63 -19.00 13.47 -24.94
C ARG A 63 -19.60 13.07 -26.29
N TYR A 64 -19.68 11.77 -26.59
CA TYR A 64 -20.07 11.26 -27.91
C TYR A 64 -21.38 10.46 -27.89
N LEU A 65 -21.79 9.96 -26.73
CA LEU A 65 -22.98 9.13 -26.53
C LEU A 65 -23.95 9.79 -25.57
N LYS A 66 -25.25 9.52 -25.76
CA LYS A 66 -26.30 9.90 -24.80
C LYS A 66 -26.60 8.70 -23.89
N GLN A 67 -26.84 8.96 -22.60
CA GLN A 67 -27.17 7.95 -21.57
C GLN A 67 -26.05 6.94 -21.29
N VAL A 68 -24.88 7.44 -20.83
CA VAL A 68 -23.81 6.56 -20.34
C VAL A 68 -24.10 6.17 -18.89
N LEU A 69 -24.21 4.88 -18.61
CA LEU A 69 -24.48 4.33 -17.28
C LEU A 69 -23.45 3.24 -16.97
N ARG A 70 -22.92 3.25 -15.73
CA ARG A 70 -22.05 2.19 -15.23
C ARG A 70 -22.90 0.98 -14.85
N HIS A 71 -22.63 -0.17 -15.47
CA HIS A 71 -23.28 -1.44 -15.13
C HIS A 71 -22.24 -2.46 -14.68
N THR A 72 -22.36 -2.96 -13.44
CA THR A 72 -21.50 -4.01 -12.90
C THR A 72 -22.22 -5.35 -13.00
N PHE A 73 -21.68 -6.28 -13.77
CA PHE A 73 -22.18 -7.65 -13.82
C PHE A 73 -21.61 -8.46 -12.65
N ARG A 74 -22.48 -9.08 -11.85
CA ARG A 74 -22.06 -10.07 -10.86
C ARG A 74 -22.08 -11.43 -11.53
N ASN A 75 -20.96 -12.15 -11.49
CA ASN A 75 -20.90 -13.50 -12.04
C ASN A 75 -21.91 -14.41 -11.31
N ASP A 76 -22.58 -15.30 -12.07
CA ASP A 76 -23.52 -16.26 -11.50
C ASP A 76 -22.75 -17.25 -10.60
N ARG A 77 -23.24 -17.46 -9.39
CA ARG A 77 -22.54 -18.25 -8.35
C ARG A 77 -22.62 -19.76 -8.57
N ARG A 78 -23.34 -20.20 -9.60
CA ARG A 78 -23.65 -21.62 -9.83
C ARG A 78 -22.44 -22.43 -10.32
N ASP A 79 -21.44 -21.78 -10.90
CA ASP A 79 -20.20 -22.42 -11.37
C ASP A 79 -18.95 -21.83 -10.68
N PRO A 80 -18.44 -22.44 -9.61
CA PRO A 80 -17.23 -21.97 -8.93
C PRO A 80 -15.97 -22.52 -9.63
N GLU A 81 -15.57 -21.95 -10.77
CA GLU A 81 -14.32 -22.38 -11.42
C GLU A 81 -13.11 -21.48 -11.12
N LEU A 82 -13.30 -20.21 -10.71
CA LEU A 82 -12.18 -19.34 -10.35
C LEU A 82 -12.55 -18.36 -9.23
N THR A 83 -12.03 -18.62 -8.03
CA THR A 83 -12.01 -17.62 -6.95
C THR A 83 -10.71 -16.83 -7.09
N PHE A 84 -10.78 -15.66 -7.70
CA PHE A 84 -9.65 -14.73 -7.70
C PHE A 84 -9.45 -14.22 -6.26
N PHE A 85 -8.24 -14.35 -5.76
CA PHE A 85 -7.87 -13.80 -4.46
C PHE A 85 -7.60 -12.31 -4.63
N ASP A 86 -8.23 -11.51 -3.77
CA ASP A 86 -7.92 -10.08 -3.62
C ASP A 86 -6.44 -9.94 -3.21
N GLN A 87 -5.79 -8.84 -3.60
CA GLN A 87 -4.36 -8.66 -3.29
C GLN A 87 -4.18 -8.63 -1.77
N MET A 88 -3.20 -9.41 -1.28
CA MET A 88 -2.92 -9.53 0.14
C MET A 88 -2.44 -8.17 0.70
N ASN A 89 -3.36 -7.43 1.32
CA ASN A 89 -3.07 -6.20 2.06
C ASN A 89 -2.37 -6.54 3.38
N GLN A 90 -1.10 -6.94 3.30
CA GLN A 90 -0.25 -7.10 4.46
C GLN A 90 0.47 -5.78 4.76
N PRO A 91 0.16 -5.10 5.88
CA PRO A 91 0.93 -3.95 6.31
C PRO A 91 2.36 -4.41 6.61
N MET A 92 3.32 -3.97 5.79
CA MET A 92 4.73 -4.23 6.03
C MET A 92 5.19 -3.42 7.25
N MET A 93 5.24 -4.07 8.40
CA MET A 93 5.74 -3.47 9.64
C MET A 93 7.28 -3.46 9.61
N MET A 94 7.87 -2.35 9.16
CA MET A 94 9.32 -2.16 9.19
C MET A 94 9.76 -1.57 10.53
N TYR A 95 10.14 -2.43 11.47
CA TYR A 95 10.75 -1.98 12.73
C TYR A 95 12.21 -1.54 12.47
N ARG A 96 12.52 -0.25 12.70
CA ARG A 96 13.87 0.33 12.54
C ARG A 96 14.75 0.11 13.77
N VAL A 97 14.98 -1.14 14.16
CA VAL A 97 15.95 -1.44 15.21
C VAL A 97 17.05 -2.29 14.61
N LYS A 98 18.23 -1.67 14.40
CA LYS A 98 19.45 -2.43 14.09
C LYS A 98 19.76 -3.28 15.33
N PRO A 99 19.79 -4.62 15.24
CA PRO A 99 19.95 -5.51 16.40
C PRO A 99 21.12 -5.16 17.33
N ALA A 100 22.19 -4.57 16.77
CA ALA A 100 23.38 -4.17 17.50
C ALA A 100 23.18 -3.04 18.53
N ALA A 101 22.22 -2.13 18.32
CA ALA A 101 22.03 -0.98 19.22
C ALA A 101 21.43 -1.40 20.58
N PHE A 102 20.57 -2.42 20.57
CA PHE A 102 19.97 -2.98 21.78
C PHE A 102 21.01 -3.74 22.61
N ASP A 103 21.84 -4.55 21.96
CA ASP A 103 22.87 -5.34 22.63
C ASP A 103 23.93 -4.44 23.31
N LEU A 104 24.34 -3.35 22.65
CA LEU A 104 25.27 -2.37 23.23
C LEU A 104 24.66 -1.58 24.41
N PHE A 105 23.36 -1.26 24.34
CA PHE A 105 22.63 -0.64 25.46
C PHE A 105 22.56 -1.60 26.66
N LEU A 106 22.19 -2.87 26.41
CA LEU A 106 22.09 -3.89 27.45
C LEU A 106 23.45 -4.17 28.09
N GLY A 107 24.50 -4.35 27.30
CA GLY A 107 25.87 -4.55 27.78
C GLY A 107 26.40 -3.35 28.59
N GLY A 108 26.08 -2.13 28.16
CA GLY A 108 26.38 -0.91 28.92
C GLY A 108 25.71 -0.89 30.30
N CYS A 109 24.42 -1.25 30.36
CA CYS A 109 23.69 -1.33 31.62
C CYS A 109 24.29 -2.34 32.60
N ILE A 110 24.69 -3.52 32.11
CA ILE A 110 25.34 -4.57 32.92
C ILE A 110 26.69 -4.08 33.46
N THR A 111 27.47 -3.41 32.62
CA THR A 111 28.80 -2.89 33.00
C THR A 111 28.69 -1.83 34.09
N VAL A 112 27.76 -0.88 33.93
CA VAL A 112 27.49 0.15 34.95
C VAL A 112 27.03 -0.48 36.27
N TYR A 113 26.14 -1.47 36.21
CA TYR A 113 25.66 -2.17 37.39
C TYR A 113 26.78 -2.82 38.20
N ILE A 114 27.67 -3.57 37.53
CA ILE A 114 28.81 -4.22 38.18
C ILE A 114 29.78 -3.18 38.75
N ALA A 115 30.04 -2.09 38.02
CA ALA A 115 30.94 -1.03 38.46
C ALA A 115 30.45 -0.35 39.75
N VAL A 116 29.14 -0.07 39.88
CA VAL A 116 28.55 0.52 41.09
C VAL A 116 28.70 -0.42 42.29
N ILE A 117 28.42 -1.71 42.12
CA ILE A 117 28.55 -2.70 43.19
C ILE A 117 30.01 -2.83 43.63
N TYR A 118 30.93 -2.93 42.68
CA TYR A 118 32.35 -3.03 42.97
C TYR A 118 32.86 -1.80 43.72
N PHE A 119 32.46 -0.60 43.27
CA PHE A 119 32.79 0.65 43.93
C PHE A 119 32.22 0.74 45.35
N ALA A 120 31.00 0.26 45.57
CA ALA A 120 30.37 0.23 46.89
C ALA A 120 31.11 -0.70 47.86
N ILE A 121 31.55 -1.89 47.41
CA ILE A 121 32.33 -2.84 48.22
C ILE A 121 33.72 -2.27 48.53
N GLN A 122 34.39 -1.67 47.53
CA GLN A 122 35.73 -1.11 47.72
C GLN A 122 35.73 0.08 48.70
N ASN A 123 34.69 0.93 48.64
CA ASN A 123 34.54 2.07 49.54
C ASN A 123 33.88 1.72 50.88
N PHE A 124 33.56 0.44 51.15
CA PHE A 124 32.87 0.04 52.36
C PHE A 124 33.66 0.39 53.63
N GLY A 125 35.01 0.32 53.58
CA GLY A 125 35.86 0.77 54.68
C GLY A 125 35.82 2.29 54.93
N HIS A 126 35.69 3.09 53.88
CA HIS A 126 35.51 4.54 53.99
C HIS A 126 34.10 4.92 54.46
N VAL A 127 33.08 4.19 54.01
CA VAL A 127 31.70 4.35 54.47
C VAL A 127 31.60 3.98 55.95
N TYR A 128 32.18 2.84 56.36
CA TYR A 128 32.22 2.41 57.76
C TYR A 128 32.93 3.42 58.64
N THR A 129 34.15 3.85 58.29
CA THR A 129 34.89 4.84 59.09
C THR A 129 34.20 6.22 59.15
N LYS A 130 33.50 6.65 58.08
CA LYS A 130 32.70 7.89 58.12
C LYS A 130 31.44 7.74 58.98
N LEU A 131 30.75 6.61 58.92
CA LEU A 131 29.59 6.32 59.78
C LEU A 131 30.00 6.22 61.24
N THR A 132 31.08 5.51 61.57
CA THR A 132 31.59 5.43 62.94
C THR A 132 32.07 6.79 63.44
N LYS A 133 32.77 7.60 62.61
CA LYS A 133 33.14 8.97 62.99
C LYS A 133 31.95 9.91 63.16
N MET A 134 30.89 9.76 62.38
CA MET A 134 29.66 10.54 62.54
C MET A 134 28.86 10.10 63.78
N ALA A 135 28.79 8.79 64.05
CA ALA A 135 28.16 8.23 65.25
C ALA A 135 28.94 8.56 66.54
N LEU A 136 30.27 8.68 66.45
CA LEU A 136 31.14 9.05 67.57
C LEU A 136 31.28 10.56 67.78
N ARG A 137 30.63 11.43 66.98
CA ARG A 137 30.55 12.86 67.32
C ARG A 137 29.58 13.00 68.50
N PRO A 138 30.06 13.28 69.72
CA PRO A 138 29.17 13.53 70.83
C PRO A 138 28.41 14.82 70.53
N LYS A 139 27.12 14.81 70.85
CA LYS A 139 26.24 15.97 70.89
C LYS A 139 26.96 17.09 71.68
N GLN A 140 27.41 18.14 71.00
CA GLN A 140 27.94 19.33 71.65
C GLN A 140 26.80 19.96 72.44
N GLN A 141 26.93 19.96 73.76
CA GLN A 141 26.15 20.76 74.70
C GLN A 141 27.10 21.21 75.81
#